data_AF-A0A9R1VMT3-F1
#
_entry.id   AF-A0A9R1VMT3-F1
#
_cell.length_a   1.000
_cell.length_b   1.000
_cell.length_c   1.000
_cell.angle_alpha   90.00
_cell.angle_beta   90.00
_cell.angle_gamma   90.00
#
_symmetry.space_group_name_H-M   'P 1'
#
loop_
_entity.id
_entity.type
_entity.pdbx_description
1 polymer ?
#
loop_
_entity_poly.entity_id
_entity_poly.type
_entity_poly.pdbx_seq_one_letter_code
_entity_poly.pdbx_strand_id
1 'polypeptide(L)'
;MGLHMDDLDAYFFLKMREAFMLSGKCKVIIKTFNYNVPLPLEINIDDLRTRLLLPPAINVQQVLFKTIRDECTWECSQFFDAFFEICHPDHISIWPDSMLKHNNHFCKFMLREVLERNKNKTAATSYWPSYLKNVQIKQPHNPEWETLTESHTSFLEGPTPEFRLTWC
;
A
#
# COMPACT_ATOMS: atom_id res chain seq x y z
N MET A 1 3.11 22.48 -2.19
CA MET A 1 4.26 21.93 -2.94
C MET A 1 3.81 20.58 -3.47
N GLY A 2 3.61 20.46 -4.78
CA GLY A 2 3.26 19.19 -5.43
C GLY A 2 4.54 18.54 -5.95
N LEU A 3 4.67 17.22 -5.82
CA LEU A 3 5.76 16.47 -6.43
C LEU A 3 5.38 16.15 -7.87
N HIS A 4 6.30 16.37 -8.82
CA HIS A 4 6.16 15.91 -10.19
C HIS A 4 6.50 14.41 -10.26
N MET A 5 5.74 13.65 -11.04
CA MET A 5 5.79 12.18 -11.03
C MET A 5 7.04 11.61 -11.72
N ASP A 6 7.72 12.39 -12.56
CA ASP A 6 8.96 11.99 -13.25
C ASP A 6 10.17 11.89 -12.30
N ASP A 7 10.05 12.42 -11.08
CA ASP A 7 11.09 12.39 -10.05
C ASP A 7 10.98 11.16 -9.13
N LEU A 8 10.04 10.24 -9.39
CA LEU A 8 9.78 9.06 -8.55
C LEU A 8 10.66 7.88 -8.95
N ASP A 9 11.95 7.96 -8.59
CA ASP A 9 12.93 6.89 -8.76
C ASP A 9 13.33 6.23 -7.43
N ALA A 10 14.24 5.26 -7.45
CA ALA A 10 14.75 4.62 -6.24
C ALA A 10 15.32 5.64 -5.23
N TYR A 11 15.97 6.71 -5.70
CA TYR A 11 16.54 7.73 -4.82
C TYR A 11 15.46 8.52 -4.06
N PHE A 12 14.35 8.85 -4.71
CA PHE A 12 13.20 9.46 -4.06
C PHE A 12 12.69 8.63 -2.88
N PHE A 13 12.49 7.32 -3.07
CA PHE A 13 12.04 6.42 -2.01
C PHE A 13 13.05 6.29 -0.87
N LEU A 14 14.36 6.25 -1.17
CA LEU A 14 15.40 6.26 -0.15
C LEU A 14 15.37 7.53 0.70
N LYS A 15 15.14 8.70 0.08
CA LYS A 15 14.99 9.97 0.82
C LYS A 15 13.70 10.05 1.63
N MET A 16 12.61 9.53 1.10
CA MET A 16 11.36 9.40 1.85
C MET A 16 11.53 8.52 3.09
N ARG A 17 12.22 7.39 2.95
CA ARG A 17 12.57 6.48 4.05
C ARG A 17 13.38 7.18 5.13
N GLU A 18 14.45 7.89 4.75
CA GLU A 18 15.28 8.69 5.66
C GLU A 18 14.43 9.71 6.43
N ALA A 19 13.55 10.43 5.73
CA ALA A 19 12.65 11.40 6.35
C ALA A 19 11.70 10.76 7.36
N PHE A 20 11.12 9.59 7.03
CA PHE A 20 10.26 8.86 7.97
C PHE A 20 11.02 8.39 9.21
N MET A 21 12.25 7.90 9.06
CA MET A 21 13.07 7.52 10.21
C MET A 21 13.40 8.70 11.14
N LEU A 22 13.66 9.87 10.56
CA LEU A 22 13.99 11.07 11.32
C LEU A 22 12.74 11.70 11.96
N SER A 23 11.56 11.43 11.40
CA SER A 23 10.29 11.87 11.96
C SER A 23 9.95 11.11 13.24
N GLY A 24 9.18 11.73 14.13
CA GLY A 24 8.47 11.00 15.19
C GLY A 24 7.38 10.08 14.59
N LYS A 25 6.50 9.55 15.44
CA LYS A 25 5.32 8.80 14.96
C LYS A 25 4.52 9.65 13.97
N CYS A 26 4.38 9.18 12.74
CA CYS A 26 3.78 9.96 11.67
C CYS A 26 2.62 9.23 10.98
N LYS A 27 1.69 10.05 10.48
CA LYS A 27 0.57 9.65 9.65
C LYS A 27 0.81 10.15 8.24
N VAL A 28 0.79 9.25 7.27
CA VAL A 28 0.96 9.57 5.87
C VAL A 28 -0.41 9.60 5.20
N ILE A 29 -0.66 10.63 4.39
CA ILE A 29 -1.88 10.74 3.59
C ILE A 29 -1.47 10.74 2.12
N ILE A 30 -1.87 9.69 1.41
CA ILE A 30 -1.61 9.55 -0.02
C ILE A 30 -2.91 9.85 -0.74
N LYS A 31 -2.89 10.89 -1.58
CA LYS A 31 -4.05 11.34 -2.35
C LYS A 31 -3.79 11.08 -3.82
N THR A 32 -4.65 10.30 -4.45
CA THR A 32 -4.64 10.11 -5.90
C THR A 32 -5.71 11.02 -6.52
N PHE A 33 -5.36 11.66 -7.63
CA PHE A 33 -6.25 12.54 -8.37
C PHE A 33 -6.32 12.07 -9.82
N ASN A 34 -7.49 12.22 -10.44
CA ASN A 34 -7.70 11.99 -11.86
C ASN A 34 -6.71 12.80 -12.71
N TYR A 35 -5.72 12.11 -13.26
CA TYR A 35 -5.03 12.56 -14.44
C TYR A 35 -5.21 11.44 -15.46
N ASN A 36 -5.74 11.78 -16.64
CA ASN A 36 -5.79 10.93 -17.84
C ASN A 36 -4.37 10.58 -18.36
N VAL A 37 -3.38 10.59 -17.49
CA VAL A 37 -2.00 10.28 -17.77
C VAL A 37 -1.80 8.85 -17.30
N PRO A 38 -1.55 7.90 -18.21
CA PRO A 38 -1.06 6.60 -17.80
C PRO A 38 0.24 6.86 -17.06
N LEU A 39 0.30 6.45 -15.80
CA LEU A 39 1.50 6.55 -14.98
C LEU A 39 2.17 5.17 -14.98
N PRO A 40 2.96 4.82 -16.00
CA PRO A 40 3.92 3.74 -15.84
C PRO A 40 5.03 4.32 -14.94
N LEU A 41 4.81 4.30 -13.63
CA LEU A 41 5.89 4.42 -12.68
C LEU A 41 6.66 3.09 -12.72
N GLU A 42 7.49 2.94 -13.75
CA GLU A 42 8.48 1.86 -13.84
C GLU A 42 9.56 2.16 -12.79
N ILE A 43 9.24 1.84 -11.54
CA ILE A 43 10.19 1.93 -10.44
C ILE A 43 10.97 0.62 -10.44
N ASN A 44 12.28 0.70 -10.67
CA ASN A 44 13.15 -0.46 -10.56
C ASN A 44 13.24 -0.91 -9.09
N ILE A 45 12.35 -1.81 -8.67
CA ILE A 45 12.28 -2.33 -7.30
C ILE A 45 13.56 -3.08 -6.91
N ASP A 46 14.19 -3.78 -7.85
CA ASP A 46 15.45 -4.49 -7.57
C ASP A 46 16.60 -3.51 -7.28
N ASP A 47 16.67 -2.39 -8.01
CA ASP A 47 17.62 -1.31 -7.73
C ASP A 47 17.32 -0.65 -6.38
N LEU A 48 16.05 -0.36 -6.07
CA LEU A 48 15.64 0.17 -4.78
C LEU A 48 16.09 -0.75 -3.64
N ARG A 49 15.82 -2.06 -3.74
CA ARG A 49 16.20 -3.05 -2.71
C ARG A 49 17.70 -3.16 -2.57
N THR A 50 18.44 -3.17 -3.68
CA THR A 50 19.91 -3.22 -3.66
C THR A 50 20.50 -2.00 -2.92
N ARG A 51 19.85 -0.85 -3.02
CA ARG A 51 20.25 0.39 -2.33
C ARG A 51 19.67 0.54 -0.93
N LEU A 52 18.63 -0.22 -0.59
CA LEU A 52 18.00 -0.22 0.73
C LEU A 52 18.89 -0.98 1.73
N LEU A 53 19.99 -0.36 2.14
CA LEU A 53 20.96 -0.94 3.08
C LEU A 53 20.49 -0.96 4.54
N LEU A 54 19.34 -0.34 4.82
CA LEU A 54 18.84 -0.09 6.16
C LEU A 54 17.37 -0.55 6.26
N PRO A 55 16.88 -0.94 7.45
CA PRO A 55 15.54 -1.51 7.59
C PRO A 55 14.44 -0.52 7.18
N PRO A 56 13.24 -1.01 6.82
CA PRO A 56 12.09 -0.15 6.55
C PRO A 56 11.77 0.79 7.73
N ALA A 57 11.26 1.98 7.44
CA ALA A 57 10.88 2.94 8.45
C ALA A 57 9.64 2.46 9.23
N ILE A 58 9.77 2.34 10.56
CA ILE A 58 8.71 1.89 11.47
C ILE A 58 7.92 3.04 12.13
N ASN A 59 8.37 4.28 11.93
CA ASN A 59 7.73 5.46 12.52
C ASN A 59 6.42 5.83 11.82
N VAL A 60 6.17 5.29 10.62
CA VAL A 60 4.90 5.41 9.92
C VAL A 60 3.89 4.52 10.64
N GLN A 61 2.94 5.12 11.37
CA GLN A 61 1.96 4.35 12.15
C GLN A 61 0.66 4.15 11.39
N GLN A 62 0.22 5.17 10.65
CA GLN A 62 -1.02 5.13 9.90
C GLN A 62 -0.80 5.67 8.49
N VAL A 63 -1.35 4.97 7.50
CA VAL A 63 -1.48 5.46 6.14
C VAL A 63 -2.95 5.59 5.78
N LEU A 64 -3.33 6.77 5.30
CA LEU A 64 -4.66 7.03 4.73
C LEU A 64 -4.52 7.18 3.22
N PHE A 65 -5.11 6.24 2.49
CA PHE A 65 -5.27 6.34 1.04
C PHE A 65 -6.58 7.04 0.73
N LYS A 66 -6.53 8.08 -0.09
CA LYS A 66 -7.70 8.82 -0.53
C LYS A 66 -7.73 8.94 -2.05
N THR A 67 -8.79 8.44 -2.63
CA THR A 67 -9.01 8.47 -4.08
C THR A 67 -9.98 9.58 -4.45
N ILE A 68 -9.64 10.40 -5.45
CA ILE A 68 -10.49 11.52 -5.91
C ILE A 68 -10.56 11.54 -7.44
N ARG A 69 -11.75 11.23 -7.97
CA ARG A 69 -12.13 11.14 -9.39
C ARG A 69 -11.33 10.14 -10.22
N ASP A 70 -10.65 9.20 -9.57
CA ASP A 70 -9.66 8.32 -10.20
C ASP A 70 -10.32 7.10 -10.86
N GLU A 71 -10.05 6.91 -12.16
CA GLU A 71 -10.45 5.71 -12.91
C GLU A 71 -9.54 4.51 -12.66
N CYS A 72 -8.54 4.67 -11.78
CA CYS A 72 -7.73 3.59 -11.20
C CYS A 72 -6.70 2.99 -12.15
N THR A 73 -5.93 3.86 -12.83
CA THR A 73 -4.74 3.49 -13.61
C THR A 73 -3.53 3.06 -12.76
N TRP A 74 -3.63 3.15 -11.42
CA TRP A 74 -2.52 3.01 -10.48
C TRP A 74 -2.35 1.58 -9.96
N GLU A 75 -3.30 0.67 -10.20
CA GLU A 75 -3.22 -0.72 -9.73
C GLU A 75 -2.05 -1.50 -10.33
N CYS A 76 -1.61 -1.10 -11.52
CA CYS A 76 -0.44 -1.66 -12.18
C CYS A 76 0.86 -0.90 -11.83
N SER A 77 0.79 0.10 -10.95
CA SER A 77 1.94 0.92 -10.58
C SER A 77 2.78 0.24 -9.50
N GLN A 78 4.10 0.24 -9.70
CA GLN A 78 5.07 -0.24 -8.71
C GLN A 78 5.23 0.69 -7.51
N PHE A 79 4.47 1.79 -7.44
CA PHE A 79 4.55 2.76 -6.36
C PHE A 79 4.29 2.14 -4.99
N PHE A 80 3.25 1.30 -4.86
CA PHE A 80 2.91 0.68 -3.59
C PHE A 80 3.98 -0.33 -3.16
N ASP A 81 4.55 -1.07 -4.11
CA ASP A 81 5.65 -1.98 -3.83
C ASP A 81 6.86 -1.23 -3.30
N ALA A 82 7.26 -0.15 -3.97
CA ALA A 82 8.36 0.70 -3.51
C ALA A 82 8.06 1.35 -2.15
N PHE A 83 6.83 1.81 -1.93
CA PHE A 83 6.41 2.44 -0.68
C PHE A 83 6.44 1.47 0.51
N PHE A 84 5.92 0.26 0.34
CA PHE A 84 5.95 -0.75 1.40
C PHE A 84 7.32 -1.41 1.57
N GLU A 85 8.20 -1.36 0.56
CA GLU A 85 9.60 -1.76 0.71
C GLU A 85 10.36 -0.79 1.65
N ILE A 86 10.02 0.50 1.63
CA ILE A 86 10.71 1.50 2.46
C ILE A 86 10.07 1.76 3.83
N CYS A 87 8.82 1.39 4.05
CA CYS A 87 8.15 1.64 5.33
C CYS A 87 7.06 0.60 5.65
N HIS A 88 6.91 0.31 6.94
CA HIS A 88 6.05 -0.75 7.45
C HIS A 88 4.95 -0.19 8.37
N PRO A 89 3.86 0.35 7.80
CA PRO A 89 2.78 0.92 8.58
C PRO A 89 1.94 -0.10 9.34
N ASP A 90 1.53 0.22 10.56
CA ASP A 90 0.69 -0.67 11.39
C ASP A 90 -0.79 -0.64 10.97
N HIS A 91 -1.27 0.51 10.48
CA HIS A 91 -2.67 0.73 10.15
C HIS A 91 -2.85 1.38 8.79
N ILE A 92 -3.76 0.84 8.00
CA ILE A 92 -4.15 1.38 6.70
C ILE A 92 -5.65 1.65 6.70
N SER A 93 -6.01 2.88 6.37
CA SER A 93 -7.38 3.31 6.14
C SER A 93 -7.54 3.72 4.69
N ILE A 94 -8.69 3.41 4.12
CA ILE A 94 -8.98 3.73 2.73
C ILE A 94 -10.23 4.58 2.69
N TRP A 95 -10.12 5.69 1.98
CA TRP A 95 -11.23 6.57 1.69
C TRP A 95 -11.50 6.49 0.18
N PRO A 96 -12.47 5.67 -0.25
CA PRO A 96 -12.78 5.50 -1.66
C PRO A 96 -13.40 6.78 -2.21
N ASP A 97 -13.38 6.93 -3.53
CA ASP A 97 -14.05 8.07 -4.14
C ASP A 97 -15.57 7.99 -3.90
N SER A 98 -16.13 9.08 -3.36
CA SER A 98 -17.57 9.28 -3.21
C SER A 98 -18.36 9.20 -4.52
N MET A 99 -17.73 9.50 -5.67
CA MET A 99 -18.33 9.49 -7.00
C MET A 99 -18.22 8.12 -7.69
N LEU A 100 -17.22 7.30 -7.34
CA LEU A 100 -16.94 5.99 -7.93
C LEU A 100 -16.86 4.92 -6.83
N LYS A 101 -17.95 4.77 -6.06
CA LYS A 101 -17.99 3.95 -4.83
C LYS A 101 -17.69 2.46 -5.02
N HIS A 102 -17.86 1.93 -6.23
CA HIS A 102 -17.63 0.52 -6.55
C HIS A 102 -16.15 0.19 -6.83
N ASN A 103 -15.29 1.21 -6.87
CA ASN A 103 -13.91 1.11 -7.29
C ASN A 103 -12.97 1.23 -6.08
N ASN A 104 -12.95 0.20 -5.22
CA ASN A 104 -11.93 0.09 -4.17
C ASN A 104 -10.77 -0.80 -4.62
N HIS A 105 -9.98 -0.23 -5.51
CA HIS A 105 -8.84 -0.86 -6.17
C HIS A 105 -7.67 -1.14 -5.20
N PHE A 106 -7.44 -0.27 -4.22
CA PHE A 106 -6.44 -0.55 -3.18
C PHE A 106 -6.84 -1.77 -2.33
N CYS A 107 -8.13 -1.94 -2.00
CA CYS A 107 -8.58 -3.18 -1.38
C CYS A 107 -8.31 -4.40 -2.26
N LYS A 108 -8.56 -4.31 -3.57
CA LYS A 108 -8.23 -5.39 -4.52
C LYS A 108 -6.75 -5.72 -4.50
N PHE A 109 -5.87 -4.72 -4.56
CA PHE A 109 -4.42 -4.88 -4.47
C PHE A 109 -4.00 -5.57 -3.17
N MET A 110 -4.40 -5.04 -2.01
CA MET A 110 -4.08 -5.62 -0.70
C MET A 110 -4.57 -7.06 -0.57
N LEU A 111 -5.80 -7.34 -0.98
CA LEU A 111 -6.36 -8.69 -0.95
C LEU A 111 -5.57 -9.62 -1.87
N ARG A 112 -5.30 -9.20 -3.11
CA ARG A 112 -4.56 -10.00 -4.08
C ARG A 112 -3.17 -10.37 -3.55
N GLU A 113 -2.36 -9.38 -3.16
CA GLU A 113 -0.98 -9.60 -2.71
C GLU A 113 -0.91 -10.48 -1.45
N VAL A 114 -1.79 -10.26 -0.48
CA VAL A 114 -1.81 -11.05 0.76
C VAL A 114 -2.29 -12.49 0.50
N LEU A 115 -3.31 -12.67 -0.34
CA LEU A 115 -3.84 -14.00 -0.65
C LEU A 115 -2.90 -14.80 -1.57
N GLU A 116 -2.29 -14.18 -2.57
CA GLU A 116 -1.31 -14.83 -3.45
C GLU A 116 -0.08 -15.31 -2.66
N ARG A 117 0.39 -14.51 -1.69
CA ARG A 117 1.43 -14.94 -0.75
C ARG A 117 1.03 -16.18 0.06
N ASN A 118 -0.19 -16.20 0.59
CA ASN A 118 -0.68 -17.34 1.39
C ASN A 118 -0.72 -18.64 0.58
N LYS A 119 -1.05 -18.55 -0.72
CA LYS A 119 -1.08 -19.69 -1.64
C LYS A 119 0.31 -20.15 -2.05
N ASN A 120 1.23 -19.23 -2.31
CA ASN A 120 2.57 -19.51 -2.83
C ASN A 120 3.66 -19.12 -1.83
N LYS A 121 3.77 -19.86 -0.71
CA LYS A 121 4.82 -19.67 0.30
C LYS A 121 6.27 -19.80 -0.21
N THR A 122 6.47 -20.25 -1.45
CA THR A 122 7.77 -20.65 -2.02
C THR A 122 8.28 -19.76 -3.16
N ALA A 123 7.57 -18.70 -3.58
CA ALA A 123 8.07 -17.79 -4.61
C ALA A 123 9.00 -16.73 -4.00
N ALA A 124 10.30 -16.95 -4.14
CA ALA A 124 11.40 -16.09 -3.67
C ALA A 124 11.46 -14.69 -4.33
N THR A 125 10.51 -14.36 -5.20
CA THR A 125 10.40 -13.06 -5.89
C THR A 125 9.37 -12.11 -5.26
N SER A 126 8.88 -12.44 -4.07
CA SER A 126 7.85 -11.62 -3.43
C SER A 126 8.44 -10.28 -2.95
N TYR A 127 7.75 -9.20 -3.31
CA TYR A 127 8.00 -7.81 -2.91
C TYR A 127 7.76 -7.63 -1.39
N TRP A 128 7.14 -6.55 -0.98
CA TRP A 128 6.80 -6.29 0.42
C TRP A 128 5.90 -7.33 1.14
N PRO A 129 5.03 -8.16 0.48
CA PRO A 129 4.15 -9.08 1.20
C PRO A 129 4.89 -10.15 1.99
N SER A 130 6.12 -10.47 1.58
CA SER A 130 6.98 -11.43 2.28
C SER A 130 7.30 -11.02 3.72
N TYR A 131 7.38 -9.71 3.98
CA TYR A 131 7.65 -9.13 5.30
C TYR A 131 6.41 -9.04 6.19
N LEU A 132 5.21 -9.29 5.68
CA LEU A 132 4.02 -9.30 6.53
C LEU A 132 4.04 -10.51 7.46
N LYS A 133 3.76 -10.38 8.74
CA LYS A 133 3.47 -11.51 9.63
C LYS A 133 1.99 -11.86 9.62
N ASN A 134 1.13 -10.85 9.72
CA ASN A 134 -0.33 -11.02 9.75
C ASN A 134 -1.01 -9.79 9.16
N VAL A 135 -2.21 -9.98 8.63
CA VAL A 135 -3.09 -8.90 8.18
C VAL A 135 -4.45 -9.12 8.84
N GLN A 136 -4.89 -8.12 9.60
CA GLN A 136 -6.25 -8.07 10.12
C GLN A 136 -7.07 -7.07 9.31
N ILE A 137 -8.35 -7.35 9.17
CA ILE A 137 -9.30 -6.53 8.45
C ILE A 137 -10.46 -6.16 9.38
N LYS A 138 -10.98 -4.95 9.22
CA LYS A 138 -12.15 -4.47 9.94
C LYS A 138 -13.13 -3.86 8.94
N GLN A 139 -14.36 -4.37 8.89
CA GLN A 139 -15.39 -3.81 8.02
C GLN A 139 -16.03 -2.57 8.65
N PRO A 140 -16.57 -1.62 7.87
CA PRO A 140 -17.29 -0.47 8.42
C PRO A 140 -18.50 -0.82 9.29
N HIS A 141 -19.15 -1.94 8.98
CA HIS A 141 -20.34 -2.40 9.71
C HIS A 141 -20.03 -3.44 10.79
N ASN A 142 -18.77 -3.89 10.91
CA ASN A 142 -18.33 -4.83 11.93
C ASN A 142 -17.21 -4.19 12.77
N PRO A 143 -17.44 -3.91 14.06
CA PRO A 143 -16.43 -3.27 14.90
C PRO A 143 -15.21 -4.16 15.19
N GLU A 144 -15.29 -5.47 14.95
CA GLU A 144 -14.24 -6.43 15.28
C GLU A 144 -13.13 -6.52 14.22
N TRP A 145 -11.92 -6.84 14.67
CA TRP A 145 -10.78 -7.11 13.80
C TRP A 145 -10.69 -8.61 13.55
N GLU A 146 -10.75 -8.99 12.28
CA GLU A 146 -10.69 -10.39 11.85
C GLU A 146 -9.38 -10.65 11.11
N THR A 147 -8.84 -11.85 11.21
CA THR A 147 -7.65 -12.22 10.43
C THR A 147 -8.07 -12.43 8.98
N LEU A 148 -7.36 -11.80 8.04
CA LEU A 148 -7.67 -11.91 6.63
C LEU A 148 -7.33 -13.31 6.10
N THR A 149 -8.33 -14.01 5.55
CA THR A 149 -8.20 -15.35 4.95
C THR A 149 -8.79 -15.38 3.53
N GLU A 150 -8.62 -16.50 2.82
CA GLU A 150 -9.11 -16.68 1.43
C GLU A 150 -10.64 -16.58 1.27
N SER A 151 -11.43 -16.75 2.33
CA SER A 151 -12.90 -16.63 2.26
C SER A 151 -13.40 -15.19 2.15
N HIS A 152 -12.51 -14.20 2.22
CA HIS A 152 -12.83 -12.78 2.26
C HIS A 152 -12.78 -12.14 0.85
N THR A 153 -13.05 -12.90 -0.22
CA THR A 153 -13.14 -12.35 -1.58
C THR A 153 -14.43 -11.56 -1.82
N SER A 154 -15.49 -11.80 -1.04
CA SER A 154 -16.77 -11.06 -1.07
C SER A 154 -16.65 -9.57 -0.71
N PHE A 155 -15.48 -9.13 -0.24
CA PHE A 155 -15.18 -7.76 0.15
C PHE A 155 -15.03 -6.81 -1.03
N LEU A 156 -14.88 -7.35 -2.25
CA LEU A 156 -14.80 -6.57 -3.48
C LEU A 156 -16.11 -5.88 -3.84
N GLU A 157 -17.22 -6.28 -3.23
CA GLU A 157 -18.57 -5.78 -3.51
C GLU A 157 -19.12 -4.91 -2.35
N GLY A 158 -18.33 -4.72 -1.28
CA GLY A 158 -18.78 -4.17 -0.02
C GLY A 158 -18.23 -2.78 0.34
N PRO A 159 -18.66 -2.22 1.49
CA PRO A 159 -18.15 -0.97 2.04
C PRO A 159 -16.66 -1.10 2.42
N THR A 160 -15.94 0.02 2.39
CA THR A 160 -14.47 0.02 2.42
C THR A 160 -13.88 -0.38 3.78
N PRO A 161 -13.15 -1.49 3.89
CA PRO A 161 -12.54 -1.94 5.13
C PRO A 161 -11.29 -1.14 5.53
N GLU A 162 -10.92 -1.26 6.80
CA GLU A 162 -9.61 -0.90 7.33
C GLU A 162 -8.72 -2.14 7.45
N PHE A 163 -7.42 -1.94 7.34
CA PHE A 163 -6.42 -3.00 7.49
C PHE A 163 -5.48 -2.67 8.65
N ARG A 164 -5.12 -3.70 9.41
CA ARG A 164 -4.02 -3.66 10.36
C ARG A 164 -2.97 -4.64 9.89
N LEU A 165 -1.75 -4.15 9.73
CA LEU A 165 -0.62 -4.94 9.26
C LEU A 165 0.31 -5.22 10.43
N THR A 166 0.77 -6.45 10.52
CA THR A 166 1.86 -6.83 11.43
C THR A 166 3.00 -7.28 10.55
N TRP A 167 4.21 -6.80 10.81
CA TRP A 167 5.41 -7.07 10.03
C TRP A 167 6.35 -8.05 10.77
N CYS A 168 7.21 -8.73 10.03
CA CYS A 168 8.25 -9.65 10.53
C CYS A 168 9.48 -8.91 11.03
#